data_AF-A0A932TAF8-F1
#
_entry.id   AF-A0A932TAF8-F1
#
_cell.length_a   1.000
_cell.length_b   1.000
_cell.length_c   1.000
_cell.angle_alpha   90.00
_cell.angle_beta   90.00
_cell.angle_gamma   90.00
#
_symmetry.space_group_name_H-M   'P 1'
#
loop_
_entity.id
_entity.type
_entity.pdbx_description
1 polymer ?
#
loop_
_entity_poly.entity_id
_entity_poly.type
_entity_poly.pdbx_seq_one_letter_code
_entity_poly.pdbx_strand_id
1 'polypeptide(L)'
;KFNEKTCETLGIISSLSGKNLPTTGGILLFGRDHSVLFPDSTIRCARFRGGDKEEILDHRDIGLNLPFAIDEIIHFIEKNSRLEGKIGKVRRKDSAEYPPIAIREAVINALLHADYGMKGCHIQIAIFDDRIEFTNPGGLPFGQTLQKALAGFSRLRNHVIGRVFRELKLIEQWGSGLQRILTVCKKRGLKQPQIEEFNNQFRLTIFSVRKEDDDVQAQAWEVKLISYFQQTKTITTKAAAKLWGVTDRTARSRLAVLIKEGAIQRIGTSEKDPKALFVLREKL
;
A
#
# COMPACT_ATOMS: atom_id res chain seq x y z
N LYS A 1 13.00 -27.16 -19.67
CA LYS A 1 13.86 -26.49 -20.69
C LYS A 1 12.96 -25.99 -21.81
N PHE A 2 12.97 -24.69 -22.11
CA PHE A 2 12.25 -24.16 -23.28
C PHE A 2 12.94 -24.68 -24.55
N ASN A 3 12.23 -25.44 -25.37
CA ASN A 3 12.65 -25.76 -26.74
C ASN A 3 11.87 -24.86 -27.73
N GLU A 4 12.26 -24.87 -29.00
CA GLU A 4 11.66 -23.99 -30.02
C GLU A 4 10.14 -24.11 -30.11
N LYS A 5 9.62 -25.35 -30.11
CA LYS A 5 8.18 -25.64 -30.08
C LYS A 5 7.47 -25.03 -28.86
N THR A 6 8.11 -25.05 -27.70
CA THR A 6 7.58 -24.45 -26.47
C THR A 6 7.61 -22.92 -26.58
N CYS A 7 8.66 -22.35 -27.17
CA CYS A 7 8.76 -20.91 -27.42
C CYS A 7 7.65 -20.40 -28.36
N GLU A 8 7.33 -21.15 -29.42
CA GLU A 8 6.21 -20.84 -30.33
C GLU A 8 4.87 -20.95 -29.60
N THR A 9 4.65 -22.03 -28.86
CA THR A 9 3.40 -22.28 -28.10
C THR A 9 3.13 -21.17 -27.07
N LEU A 10 4.18 -20.67 -26.43
CA LEU A 10 4.10 -19.55 -25.47
C LEU A 10 4.06 -18.18 -26.15
N GLY A 11 4.26 -18.11 -27.46
CA GLY A 11 4.32 -16.87 -28.23
C GLY A 11 5.55 -16.03 -27.92
N ILE A 12 6.61 -16.65 -27.40
CA ILE A 12 7.92 -15.99 -27.19
C ILE A 12 8.53 -15.66 -28.55
N ILE A 13 8.35 -16.55 -29.53
CA ILE A 13 8.75 -16.35 -30.93
C ILE A 13 7.52 -16.47 -31.84
N SER A 14 7.59 -15.82 -33.00
CA SER A 14 6.62 -15.91 -34.09
C SER A 14 7.35 -16.08 -35.41
N SER A 15 6.77 -16.89 -36.31
CA SER A 15 7.30 -17.04 -37.67
C SER A 15 6.83 -15.89 -38.55
N LEU A 16 7.76 -15.17 -39.16
CA LEU A 16 7.49 -14.12 -40.14
C LEU A 16 8.36 -14.39 -41.38
N SER A 17 7.73 -14.60 -42.54
CA SER A 17 8.41 -14.89 -43.80
C SER A 17 9.41 -16.06 -43.70
N GLY A 18 9.04 -17.12 -42.98
CA GLY A 18 9.88 -18.32 -42.80
C GLY A 18 11.02 -18.16 -41.79
N LYS A 19 11.11 -17.03 -41.08
CA LYS A 19 12.09 -16.80 -40.01
C LYS A 19 11.40 -16.70 -38.66
N ASN A 20 11.93 -17.40 -37.67
CA ASN A 20 11.49 -17.28 -36.29
C ASN A 20 12.09 -16.02 -35.64
N LEU A 21 11.23 -15.07 -35.29
CA LEU A 21 11.60 -13.79 -34.68
C LEU A 21 11.02 -13.69 -33.27
N PRO A 22 11.73 -13.04 -32.32
CA PRO A 22 11.21 -12.84 -30.98
C PRO A 22 10.05 -11.83 -31.00
N THR A 23 9.01 -12.10 -30.22
CA THR A 23 7.93 -11.14 -29.97
C THR A 23 8.37 -10.11 -28.93
N THR A 24 7.66 -8.99 -28.82
CA THR A 24 7.89 -8.00 -27.74
C THR A 24 7.91 -8.66 -26.36
N GLY A 25 6.95 -9.55 -26.09
CA GLY A 25 6.91 -10.32 -24.84
C GLY A 25 8.14 -11.22 -24.68
N GLY A 26 8.58 -11.88 -25.76
CA GLY A 26 9.81 -12.69 -25.75
C GLY A 26 11.06 -11.85 -25.44
N ILE A 27 11.16 -10.64 -26.00
CA ILE A 27 12.26 -9.70 -25.73
C ILE A 27 12.25 -9.26 -24.27
N LEU A 28 11.11 -8.83 -23.73
CA LEU A 28 11.01 -8.38 -22.32
C LEU A 28 11.28 -9.51 -21.31
N LEU A 29 10.98 -10.76 -21.67
CA LEU A 29 11.19 -11.92 -20.80
C LEU A 29 12.61 -12.50 -20.87
N PHE A 30 13.27 -12.44 -22.03
CA PHE A 30 14.52 -13.18 -22.28
C PHE A 30 15.57 -12.44 -23.12
N GLY A 31 15.25 -11.27 -23.67
CA GLY A 31 16.13 -10.51 -24.56
C GLY A 31 17.31 -9.90 -23.81
N ARG A 32 18.53 -10.11 -24.34
CA ARG A 32 19.78 -9.62 -23.72
C ARG A 32 19.87 -8.09 -23.70
N ASP A 33 19.37 -7.44 -24.75
CA ASP A 33 19.43 -5.98 -24.93
C ASP A 33 18.02 -5.36 -24.93
N HIS A 34 17.08 -5.90 -24.15
CA HIS A 34 15.70 -5.40 -24.14
C HIS A 34 15.63 -3.94 -23.70
N SER A 35 16.57 -3.45 -22.88
CA SER A 35 16.66 -2.05 -22.47
C SER A 35 17.04 -1.10 -23.62
N VAL A 36 17.66 -1.58 -24.69
CA VAL A 36 17.93 -0.79 -25.91
C VAL A 36 16.67 -0.66 -26.76
N LEU A 37 15.90 -1.75 -26.89
CA LEU A 37 14.68 -1.80 -27.70
C LEU A 37 13.46 -1.22 -26.97
N PHE A 38 13.44 -1.34 -25.64
CA PHE A 38 12.38 -0.90 -24.73
C PHE A 38 13.00 -0.16 -23.53
N PRO A 39 13.62 1.02 -23.72
CA PRO A 39 14.25 1.77 -22.63
C PRO A 39 13.25 2.11 -21.51
N ASP A 40 11.98 2.30 -21.87
CA ASP A 40 10.89 2.61 -20.96
C ASP A 40 10.43 1.41 -20.11
N SER A 41 10.86 0.18 -20.43
CA SER A 41 10.58 -1.02 -19.63
C SER A 41 11.35 -1.09 -18.31
N THR A 42 12.33 -0.20 -18.11
CA THR A 42 13.05 -0.05 -16.84
C THR A 42 12.08 0.25 -15.70
N ILE A 43 12.15 -0.53 -14.62
CA ILE A 43 11.35 -0.30 -13.42
C ILE A 43 12.10 0.65 -12.50
N ARG A 44 11.46 1.77 -12.14
CA ARG A 44 12.03 2.75 -11.21
C ARG A 44 11.55 2.49 -9.80
N CYS A 45 12.46 2.17 -8.90
CA CYS A 45 12.18 2.00 -7.49
C CYS A 45 12.80 3.15 -6.69
N ALA A 46 12.03 3.76 -5.79
CA ALA A 46 12.52 4.85 -4.95
C ALA A 46 11.88 4.83 -3.56
N ARG A 47 12.68 5.15 -2.54
CA ARG A 47 12.26 5.38 -1.16
C ARG A 47 12.31 6.88 -0.90
N PHE A 48 11.21 7.47 -0.45
CA PHE A 48 11.09 8.90 -0.17
C PHE A 48 10.87 9.19 1.31
N ARG A 49 11.46 10.26 1.86
CA ARG A 49 11.08 10.69 3.21
C ARG A 49 9.67 11.28 3.18
N GLY A 50 8.85 10.99 4.19
CA GLY A 50 7.51 11.57 4.30
C GLY A 50 6.52 11.03 3.27
N GLY A 51 5.54 11.86 2.90
CA GLY A 51 4.41 11.49 2.05
C GLY A 51 4.49 11.97 0.60
N ASP A 52 5.50 12.77 0.26
CA ASP A 52 5.73 13.38 -1.04
C ASP A 52 7.03 12.87 -1.68
N LYS A 53 7.33 13.37 -2.88
CA LYS A 53 8.50 12.98 -3.67
C LYS A 53 9.65 14.00 -3.60
N GLU A 54 9.77 14.74 -2.50
CA GLU A 54 10.79 15.80 -2.36
C GLU A 54 12.18 15.26 -2.01
N GLU A 55 12.27 14.34 -1.03
CA GLU A 55 13.55 13.81 -0.55
C GLU A 55 13.68 12.31 -0.85
N ILE A 56 14.60 11.94 -1.75
CA ILE A 56 14.94 10.54 -2.06
C ILE A 56 15.97 10.02 -1.06
N LEU A 57 15.65 8.91 -0.38
CA LEU A 57 16.52 8.21 0.57
C LEU A 57 17.27 7.03 -0.05
N ASP A 58 16.63 6.33 -0.99
CA ASP A 58 17.22 5.22 -1.75
C ASP A 58 16.55 5.15 -3.13
N HIS A 59 17.28 4.75 -4.15
CA HIS A 59 16.80 4.69 -5.53
C HIS A 59 17.49 3.58 -6.30
N ARG A 60 16.72 2.90 -7.15
CA ARG A 60 17.24 1.88 -8.06
C ARG A 60 16.42 1.81 -9.34
N ASP A 61 17.12 1.87 -10.48
CA ASP A 61 16.59 1.53 -11.79
C ASP A 61 16.87 0.06 -12.09
N ILE A 62 15.82 -0.73 -12.34
CA ILE A 62 15.89 -2.16 -12.60
C ILE A 62 15.58 -2.42 -14.08
N GLY A 63 16.63 -2.59 -14.87
CA GLY A 63 16.58 -2.94 -16.30
C GLY A 63 16.86 -4.43 -16.56
N LEU A 64 16.25 -5.30 -15.75
CA LEU A 64 16.36 -6.75 -15.91
C LEU A 64 15.16 -7.33 -16.64
N ASN A 65 15.34 -8.50 -17.24
CA ASN A 65 14.21 -9.24 -17.80
C ASN A 65 13.17 -9.51 -16.70
N LEU A 66 11.90 -9.45 -17.08
CA LEU A 66 10.80 -9.38 -16.10
C LEU A 66 10.80 -10.48 -15.03
N PRO A 67 11.12 -11.76 -15.31
CA PRO A 67 11.18 -12.78 -14.26
C PRO A 67 12.21 -12.48 -13.17
N PHE A 68 13.38 -11.94 -13.56
CA PHE A 68 14.46 -11.60 -12.62
C PHE A 68 14.21 -10.26 -11.92
N ALA A 69 13.51 -9.33 -12.59
CA ALA A 69 13.13 -8.06 -11.99
C ALA A 69 12.25 -8.24 -10.74
N ILE A 70 11.43 -9.30 -10.67
CA ILE A 70 10.56 -9.59 -9.52
C ILE A 70 11.36 -9.67 -8.22
N ASP A 71 12.42 -10.48 -8.20
CA ASP A 71 13.21 -10.71 -6.99
C ASP A 71 13.99 -9.45 -6.58
N GLU A 72 14.53 -8.71 -7.56
CA GLU A 72 15.22 -7.44 -7.31
C GLU A 72 14.30 -6.35 -6.76
N ILE A 73 13.08 -6.26 -7.27
CA ILE A 73 12.07 -5.34 -6.76
C ILE A 73 11.69 -5.72 -5.31
N ILE A 74 11.41 -7.00 -5.05
CA ILE A 74 11.06 -7.47 -3.70
C ILE A 74 12.21 -7.18 -2.75
N HIS A 75 13.45 -7.47 -3.14
CA HIS A 75 14.63 -7.18 -2.33
C HIS A 75 14.78 -5.68 -2.03
N PHE A 76 14.53 -4.81 -3.02
CA PHE A 76 14.52 -3.37 -2.81
C PHE A 76 13.44 -2.95 -1.80
N ILE A 77 12.23 -3.50 -1.91
CA ILE A 77 11.13 -3.22 -0.99
C ILE A 77 11.47 -3.69 0.42
N GLU A 78 11.99 -4.91 0.59
CA GLU A 78 12.38 -5.47 1.88
C GLU A 78 13.48 -4.64 2.56
N LYS A 79 14.52 -4.24 1.80
CA LYS A 79 15.60 -3.36 2.27
C LYS A 79 15.06 -2.01 2.78
N ASN A 80 14.02 -1.49 2.12
CA ASN A 80 13.46 -0.17 2.39
C ASN A 80 12.17 -0.20 3.24
N SER A 81 11.79 -1.37 3.75
CA SER A 81 10.66 -1.57 4.65
C SER A 81 11.14 -1.90 6.06
N ARG A 82 10.31 -1.59 7.07
CA ARG A 82 10.62 -1.89 8.47
C ARG A 82 10.36 -3.35 8.80
N LEU A 83 11.14 -3.89 9.74
CA LEU A 83 10.80 -5.11 10.47
C LEU A 83 10.16 -4.71 11.80
N GLU A 84 8.87 -5.00 11.96
CA GLU A 84 8.17 -4.76 13.21
C GLU A 84 8.53 -5.85 14.21
N GLY A 85 9.18 -5.49 15.31
CA GLY A 85 9.41 -6.43 16.41
C GLY A 85 8.16 -6.54 17.29
N LYS A 86 7.41 -7.64 17.22
CA LYS A 86 6.42 -7.97 18.25
C LYS A 86 7.10 -8.75 19.37
N ILE A 87 7.04 -8.25 20.61
CA ILE A 87 7.48 -9.00 21.79
C ILE A 87 6.47 -10.13 22.02
N GLY A 88 6.83 -11.37 21.67
CA GLY A 88 6.07 -12.56 22.03
C GLY A 88 6.28 -12.92 23.50
N LYS A 89 5.50 -13.90 24.02
CA LYS A 89 5.57 -14.35 25.42
C LYS A 89 6.96 -14.83 25.90
N VAL A 90 7.88 -15.15 24.98
CA VAL A 90 9.25 -15.63 25.30
C VAL A 90 10.32 -15.06 24.34
N ARG A 91 9.99 -14.81 23.06
CA ARG A 91 10.93 -14.26 22.05
C ARG A 91 10.26 -13.21 21.17
N ARG A 92 11.06 -12.26 20.67
CA ARG A 92 10.66 -11.28 19.65
C ARG A 92 10.34 -12.02 18.34
N LYS A 93 9.18 -11.71 17.74
CA LYS A 93 8.82 -12.08 16.36
C LYS A 93 8.96 -10.83 15.51
N ASP A 94 9.90 -10.84 14.58
CA ASP A 94 9.96 -9.81 13.55
C ASP A 94 8.89 -10.10 12.49
N SER A 95 8.05 -9.11 12.20
CA SER A 95 7.04 -9.17 11.14
C SER A 95 7.30 -8.04 10.15
N ALA A 96 7.51 -8.39 8.87
CA ALA A 96 7.73 -7.42 7.80
C ALA A 96 6.58 -6.42 7.72
N GLU A 97 6.84 -5.13 7.58
CA GLU A 97 5.86 -4.05 7.56
C GLU A 97 4.62 -4.33 6.67
N TYR A 98 4.84 -4.85 5.47
CA TYR A 98 3.78 -5.25 4.55
C TYR A 98 3.64 -6.78 4.50
N PRO A 99 2.43 -7.34 4.25
CA PRO A 99 2.27 -8.77 4.02
C PRO A 99 3.10 -9.19 2.79
N PRO A 100 4.03 -10.16 2.90
CA PRO A 100 4.87 -10.57 1.76
C PRO A 100 4.05 -11.04 0.55
N ILE A 101 2.92 -11.70 0.80
CA ILE A 101 1.97 -12.11 -0.24
C ILE A 101 1.40 -10.90 -0.99
N ALA A 102 1.08 -9.80 -0.28
CA ALA A 102 0.54 -8.60 -0.92
C ALA A 102 1.58 -7.94 -1.81
N ILE A 103 2.82 -7.81 -1.33
CA ILE A 103 3.94 -7.24 -2.09
C ILE A 103 4.21 -8.07 -3.33
N ARG A 104 4.32 -9.39 -3.18
CA ARG A 104 4.54 -10.32 -4.29
C ARG A 104 3.48 -10.18 -5.39
N GLU A 105 2.21 -10.15 -5.02
CA GLU A 105 1.10 -9.98 -5.97
C GLU A 105 1.11 -8.59 -6.62
N ALA A 106 1.39 -7.54 -5.85
CA ALA A 106 1.45 -6.17 -6.35
C ALA A 106 2.57 -5.99 -7.39
N VAL A 107 3.78 -6.52 -7.11
CA VAL A 107 4.93 -6.49 -8.03
C VAL A 107 4.59 -7.23 -9.32
N ILE A 108 4.03 -8.43 -9.22
CA ILE A 108 3.65 -9.20 -10.41
C ILE A 108 2.58 -8.49 -11.22
N ASN A 109 1.55 -7.94 -10.58
CA ASN A 109 0.50 -7.20 -11.27
C ASN A 109 1.09 -5.95 -11.95
N ALA A 110 2.07 -5.31 -11.31
CA ALA A 110 2.79 -4.17 -11.89
C ALA A 110 3.42 -4.56 -13.23
N LEU A 111 4.25 -5.62 -13.24
CA LEU A 111 4.94 -6.09 -14.45
C LEU A 111 3.99 -6.68 -15.51
N LEU A 112 2.93 -7.38 -15.09
CA LEU A 112 2.04 -8.09 -16.00
C LEU A 112 1.08 -7.16 -16.76
N HIS A 113 0.64 -6.08 -16.11
CA HIS A 113 -0.39 -5.20 -16.65
C HIS A 113 0.13 -3.87 -17.23
N ALA A 114 1.43 -3.58 -17.11
CA ALA A 114 2.04 -2.38 -17.68
C ALA A 114 1.89 -2.27 -19.20
N ASP A 115 1.76 -1.02 -19.68
CA ASP A 115 1.91 -0.65 -21.08
C ASP A 115 3.38 -0.48 -21.47
N TYR A 116 3.99 -1.54 -21.99
CA TYR A 116 5.35 -1.45 -22.53
C TYR A 116 5.43 -0.70 -23.88
N GLY A 117 4.30 -0.26 -24.44
CA GLY A 117 4.24 0.56 -25.66
C GLY A 117 4.19 2.07 -25.39
N MET A 118 3.91 2.50 -24.16
CA MET A 118 3.85 3.91 -23.79
C MET A 118 5.25 4.49 -23.59
N LYS A 119 5.66 5.38 -24.50
CA LYS A 119 6.98 6.03 -24.45
C LYS A 119 7.09 7.04 -23.32
N GLY A 120 8.26 7.11 -22.69
CA GLY A 120 8.57 8.04 -21.60
C GLY A 120 7.84 7.76 -20.28
N CYS A 121 7.16 6.62 -20.17
CA CYS A 121 6.44 6.21 -18.96
C CYS A 121 7.03 4.90 -18.44
N HIS A 122 7.42 4.89 -17.17
CA HIS A 122 8.02 3.73 -16.51
C HIS A 122 7.06 3.13 -15.49
N ILE A 123 7.26 1.84 -15.20
CA ILE A 123 6.72 1.26 -13.96
C ILE A 123 7.44 1.93 -12.79
N GLN A 124 6.68 2.48 -11.84
CA GLN A 124 7.22 3.16 -10.66
C GLN A 124 6.78 2.46 -9.39
N ILE A 125 7.73 2.17 -8.52
CA ILE A 125 7.50 1.60 -7.19
C ILE A 125 8.05 2.61 -6.18
N ALA A 126 7.15 3.35 -5.55
CA ALA A 126 7.49 4.43 -4.63
C ALA A 126 7.14 4.02 -3.20
N ILE A 127 8.15 3.97 -2.33
CA ILE A 127 8.01 3.64 -0.92
C ILE A 127 8.03 4.94 -0.14
N PHE A 128 6.90 5.26 0.48
CA PHE A 128 6.73 6.38 1.39
C PHE A 128 6.75 5.89 2.83
N ASP A 129 6.76 6.86 3.71
CA ASP A 129 6.81 6.64 5.13
C ASP A 129 5.65 5.80 5.68
N ASP A 130 4.48 5.95 5.06
CA ASP A 130 3.20 5.40 5.46
C ASP A 130 2.61 4.39 4.47
N ARG A 131 3.15 4.26 3.25
CA ARG A 131 2.58 3.43 2.18
C ARG A 131 3.60 3.08 1.10
N ILE A 132 3.27 2.10 0.28
CA ILE A 132 3.96 1.80 -0.98
C ILE A 132 2.98 1.96 -2.14
N GLU A 133 3.42 2.62 -3.21
CA GLU A 133 2.65 2.85 -4.43
C GLU A 133 3.29 2.09 -5.60
N PHE A 134 2.49 1.29 -6.29
CA PHE A 134 2.84 0.60 -7.53
C PHE A 134 2.09 1.28 -8.68
N THR A 135 2.79 2.08 -9.46
CA THR A 135 2.22 2.83 -10.59
C THR A 135 2.67 2.24 -11.91
N ASN A 136 1.73 1.84 -12.74
CA ASN A 136 1.97 1.29 -14.06
C ASN A 136 1.66 2.31 -15.16
N PRO A 137 2.43 2.33 -16.25
CA PRO A 137 1.97 2.96 -17.48
C PRO A 137 0.75 2.21 -18.01
N GLY A 138 -0.24 2.95 -18.47
CA GLY A 138 -1.48 2.42 -19.02
C GLY A 138 -2.58 2.28 -17.97
N GLY A 139 -3.79 2.70 -18.36
CA GLY A 139 -5.01 2.47 -17.59
C GLY A 139 -5.56 1.04 -17.71
N LEU A 140 -6.78 0.85 -17.24
CA LEU A 140 -7.49 -0.43 -17.38
C LEU A 140 -7.72 -0.72 -18.89
N PRO A 141 -7.57 -1.98 -19.35
CA PRO A 141 -7.85 -2.33 -20.75
C PRO A 141 -9.27 -1.94 -21.16
N PHE A 142 -9.49 -1.59 -22.43
CA PHE A 142 -10.83 -1.21 -22.92
C PHE A 142 -11.91 -2.23 -22.51
N GLY A 143 -13.01 -1.75 -21.93
CA GLY A 143 -14.13 -2.57 -21.43
C GLY A 143 -13.91 -3.24 -20.06
N GLN A 144 -12.72 -3.10 -19.48
CA GLN A 144 -12.42 -3.41 -18.08
C GLN A 144 -12.82 -2.21 -17.20
N THR A 145 -13.39 -2.48 -16.04
CA THR A 145 -13.64 -1.46 -15.01
C THR A 145 -13.02 -1.88 -13.70
N LEU A 146 -12.80 -0.93 -12.79
CA LEU A 146 -12.28 -1.23 -11.45
C LEU A 146 -13.22 -2.20 -10.71
N GLN A 147 -14.53 -2.00 -10.82
CA GLN A 147 -15.53 -2.90 -10.23
C GLN A 147 -15.39 -4.34 -10.75
N LYS A 148 -15.21 -4.53 -12.07
CA LYS A 148 -14.98 -5.86 -12.66
C LYS A 148 -13.66 -6.47 -12.20
N ALA A 149 -12.59 -5.67 -12.12
CA ALA A 149 -11.28 -6.13 -11.67
C ALA A 149 -11.34 -6.60 -10.21
N LEU A 150 -12.04 -5.86 -9.36
CA LEU A 150 -12.32 -6.23 -7.97
C LEU A 150 -13.22 -7.47 -7.89
N ALA A 151 -14.16 -7.67 -8.80
CA ALA A 151 -14.97 -8.89 -8.84
C ALA A 151 -14.20 -10.13 -9.34
N GLY A 152 -12.90 -10.01 -9.62
CA GLY A 152 -12.05 -11.12 -10.08
C GLY A 152 -12.02 -11.30 -11.60
N PHE A 153 -12.67 -10.41 -12.37
CA PHE A 153 -12.56 -10.43 -13.82
C PHE A 153 -11.23 -9.80 -14.24
N SER A 154 -10.26 -10.63 -14.65
CA SER A 154 -8.94 -10.19 -15.09
C SER A 154 -8.79 -10.30 -16.60
N ARG A 155 -8.51 -9.16 -17.24
CA ARG A 155 -8.15 -9.08 -18.66
C ARG A 155 -6.66 -8.76 -18.79
N LEU A 156 -5.90 -9.70 -19.33
CA LEU A 156 -4.48 -9.53 -19.57
C LEU A 156 -4.22 -8.68 -20.82
N ARG A 157 -3.35 -7.69 -20.69
CA ARG A 157 -2.78 -6.94 -21.83
C ARG A 157 -1.63 -7.71 -22.45
N ASN A 158 -0.73 -8.22 -21.60
CA ASN A 158 0.49 -8.89 -22.02
C ASN A 158 0.34 -10.43 -21.95
N HIS A 159 -0.33 -11.02 -22.95
CA HIS A 159 -0.64 -12.45 -22.95
C HIS A 159 0.60 -13.38 -22.99
N VAL A 160 1.68 -12.98 -23.68
CA VAL A 160 2.94 -13.75 -23.73
C VAL A 160 3.59 -13.77 -22.35
N ILE A 161 3.69 -12.61 -21.69
CA ILE A 161 4.20 -12.48 -20.33
C ILE A 161 3.36 -13.33 -19.36
N GLY A 162 2.04 -13.22 -19.43
CA GLY A 162 1.13 -14.01 -18.59
C GLY A 162 1.27 -15.53 -18.79
N ARG A 163 1.41 -15.99 -20.03
CA ARG A 163 1.66 -17.42 -20.32
C ARG A 163 2.95 -17.90 -19.65
N VAL A 164 4.04 -17.15 -19.80
CA VAL A 164 5.34 -17.53 -19.21
C VAL A 164 5.31 -17.46 -17.69
N PHE A 165 4.72 -16.41 -17.10
CA PHE A 165 4.59 -16.30 -15.65
C PHE A 165 3.78 -17.45 -15.06
N ARG A 166 2.76 -17.95 -15.77
CA ARG A 166 2.03 -19.16 -15.37
C ARG A 166 2.90 -20.41 -15.40
N GLU A 167 3.69 -20.61 -16.45
CA GLU A 167 4.63 -21.75 -16.52
C GLU A 167 5.68 -21.70 -15.39
N LEU A 168 6.11 -20.50 -15.01
CA LEU A 168 7.01 -20.26 -13.89
C LEU A 168 6.30 -20.35 -12.51
N LYS A 169 4.99 -20.64 -12.48
CA LYS A 169 4.16 -20.69 -11.26
C LYS A 169 4.15 -19.36 -10.48
N LEU A 170 4.36 -18.25 -11.20
CA LEU A 170 4.32 -16.90 -10.66
C LEU A 170 2.90 -16.37 -10.56
N ILE A 171 1.96 -16.84 -11.40
CA ILE A 171 0.55 -16.43 -11.37
C ILE A 171 -0.42 -17.59 -11.52
N GLU A 172 -1.64 -17.37 -11.03
CA GLU A 172 -2.81 -18.21 -11.26
C GLU A 172 -3.77 -17.52 -12.26
N GLN A 173 -4.52 -18.29 -13.06
CA GLN A 173 -5.47 -17.76 -14.05
C GLN A 173 -6.91 -17.59 -13.52
N TRP A 174 -7.06 -17.19 -12.26
CA TRP A 174 -8.39 -17.00 -11.64
C TRP A 174 -8.72 -15.55 -11.29
N GLY A 175 -7.86 -14.59 -11.68
CA GLY A 175 -8.08 -13.17 -11.38
C GLY A 175 -8.08 -12.84 -9.88
N SER A 176 -7.49 -13.71 -9.06
CA SER A 176 -7.54 -13.65 -7.59
C SER A 176 -6.54 -12.67 -6.98
N GLY A 177 -5.57 -12.16 -7.74
CA GLY A 177 -4.45 -11.37 -7.22
C GLY A 177 -4.87 -10.13 -6.42
N LEU A 178 -5.73 -9.27 -6.98
CA LEU A 178 -6.23 -8.08 -6.28
C LEU A 178 -7.03 -8.45 -5.02
N GLN A 179 -7.91 -9.45 -5.09
CA GLN A 179 -8.67 -9.91 -3.93
C GLN A 179 -7.78 -10.51 -2.84
N ARG A 180 -6.70 -11.19 -3.23
CA ARG A 180 -5.69 -11.71 -2.30
C ARG A 180 -5.00 -10.58 -1.57
N ILE A 181 -4.57 -9.52 -2.26
CA ILE A 181 -3.98 -8.31 -1.67
C ILE A 181 -4.95 -7.71 -0.63
N LEU A 182 -6.20 -7.44 -1.03
CA LEU A 182 -7.22 -6.88 -0.14
C LEU A 182 -7.44 -7.75 1.10
N THR A 183 -7.54 -9.07 0.92
CA THR A 183 -7.80 -10.03 1.98
C THR A 183 -6.65 -10.09 2.98
N VAL A 184 -5.39 -10.16 2.52
CA VAL A 184 -4.24 -10.26 3.44
C VAL A 184 -3.97 -8.95 4.16
N CYS A 185 -4.18 -7.80 3.50
CA CYS A 185 -4.10 -6.48 4.16
C CYS A 185 -5.17 -6.35 5.25
N LYS A 186 -6.42 -6.70 4.95
CA LYS A 186 -7.52 -6.69 5.93
C LYS A 186 -7.24 -7.62 7.11
N LYS A 187 -6.77 -8.85 6.86
CA LYS A 187 -6.39 -9.80 7.92
C LYS A 187 -5.28 -9.28 8.82
N ARG A 188 -4.41 -8.42 8.29
CA ARG A 188 -3.33 -7.78 9.05
C ARG A 188 -3.76 -6.50 9.77
N GLY A 189 -5.00 -6.04 9.58
CA GLY A 189 -5.50 -4.79 10.15
C GLY A 189 -4.96 -3.55 9.44
N LEU A 190 -4.42 -3.70 8.23
CA LEU A 190 -4.00 -2.54 7.42
C LEU A 190 -5.20 -1.80 6.87
N LYS A 191 -5.06 -0.49 6.69
CA LYS A 191 -5.99 0.31 5.87
C LYS A 191 -6.18 -0.36 4.51
N GLN A 192 -7.42 -0.35 4.03
CA GLN A 192 -7.76 -0.99 2.76
C GLN A 192 -6.88 -0.41 1.64
N PRO A 193 -6.21 -1.26 0.84
CA PRO A 193 -5.44 -0.80 -0.31
C PRO A 193 -6.30 0.06 -1.24
N GLN A 194 -5.74 1.16 -1.72
CA GLN A 194 -6.39 2.05 -2.69
C GLN A 194 -5.97 1.67 -4.11
N ILE A 195 -6.94 1.71 -5.03
CA ILE A 195 -6.71 1.43 -6.44
C ILE A 195 -7.31 2.59 -7.22
N GLU A 196 -6.48 3.22 -8.05
CA GLU A 196 -6.84 4.43 -8.78
C GLU A 196 -6.38 4.33 -10.23
N GLU A 197 -7.16 4.94 -11.11
CA GLU A 197 -6.80 5.15 -12.50
C GLU A 197 -6.84 6.64 -12.78
N PHE A 198 -5.71 7.22 -13.19
CA PHE A 198 -5.59 8.65 -13.49
C PHE A 198 -4.58 8.82 -14.62
N ASN A 199 -4.79 9.81 -15.50
CA ASN A 199 -3.85 10.16 -16.58
C ASN A 199 -3.32 8.96 -17.39
N ASN A 200 -4.18 7.98 -17.68
CA ASN A 200 -3.81 6.72 -18.35
C ASN A 200 -2.69 5.94 -17.62
N GLN A 201 -2.74 5.94 -16.29
CA GLN A 201 -1.92 5.14 -15.40
C GLN A 201 -2.82 4.41 -14.41
N PHE A 202 -2.36 3.25 -13.97
CA PHE A 202 -2.99 2.47 -12.92
C PHE A 202 -2.09 2.49 -11.69
N ARG A 203 -2.65 2.84 -10.53
CA ARG A 203 -1.93 2.82 -9.25
C ARG A 203 -2.60 1.92 -8.24
N LEU A 204 -1.80 1.08 -7.61
CA LEU A 204 -2.16 0.34 -6.39
C LEU A 204 -1.34 0.89 -5.22
N THR A 205 -2.01 1.27 -4.15
CA THR A 205 -1.41 1.79 -2.92
C THR A 205 -1.67 0.84 -1.76
N ILE A 206 -0.61 0.36 -1.11
CA ILE A 206 -0.70 -0.47 0.11
C ILE A 206 -0.17 0.35 1.28
N PHE A 207 -1.02 0.56 2.29
CA PHE A 207 -0.66 1.31 3.49
C PHE A 207 0.11 0.44 4.49
N SER A 208 1.03 1.07 5.21
CA SER A 208 1.73 0.52 6.37
C SER A 208 0.91 0.70 7.65
N VAL A 209 1.34 0.06 8.74
CA VAL A 209 0.76 0.21 10.09
C VAL A 209 1.21 1.52 10.76
N ARG A 210 1.61 2.58 10.04
CA ARG A 210 2.01 3.82 10.71
C ARG A 210 0.90 4.28 11.67
N LYS A 211 1.36 4.78 12.83
CA LYS A 211 0.67 5.25 14.04
C LYS A 211 -0.51 6.22 13.87
N GLU A 212 -1.24 6.22 12.75
CA GLU A 212 -2.58 6.80 12.75
C GLU A 212 -3.47 6.06 13.76
N ASP A 213 -3.25 4.79 14.07
CA ASP A 213 -3.99 4.13 15.17
C ASP A 213 -3.61 4.65 16.56
N ASP A 214 -2.42 5.23 16.77
CA ASP A 214 -2.09 5.90 18.04
C ASP A 214 -2.70 7.33 18.09
N ASP A 215 -2.76 8.05 16.95
CA ASP A 215 -3.34 9.41 16.87
C ASP A 215 -4.88 9.42 16.79
N VAL A 216 -5.49 8.46 16.11
CA VAL A 216 -6.94 8.24 16.09
C VAL A 216 -7.41 7.82 17.48
N GLN A 217 -6.60 7.08 18.25
CA GLN A 217 -6.89 6.78 19.65
C GLN A 217 -6.59 7.96 20.58
N ALA A 218 -5.69 8.87 20.19
CA ALA A 218 -5.48 10.17 20.84
C ALA A 218 -6.61 11.18 20.56
N GLN A 219 -7.37 11.06 19.47
CA GLN A 219 -8.51 11.96 19.14
C GLN A 219 -9.89 11.32 19.41
N ALA A 220 -9.98 9.99 19.54
CA ALA A 220 -11.25 9.29 19.77
C ALA A 220 -11.91 9.66 21.11
N TRP A 221 -11.14 10.03 22.12
CA TRP A 221 -11.69 10.47 23.40
C TRP A 221 -12.18 11.93 23.37
N GLU A 222 -11.59 12.78 22.52
CA GLU A 222 -12.05 14.16 22.29
C GLU A 222 -13.39 14.17 21.56
N VAL A 223 -13.53 13.37 20.49
CA VAL A 223 -14.79 13.24 19.75
C VAL A 223 -15.91 12.77 20.67
N LYS A 224 -15.66 11.75 21.51
CA LYS A 224 -16.61 11.29 22.52
C LYS A 224 -16.99 12.39 23.52
N LEU A 225 -16.03 13.21 23.91
CA LEU A 225 -16.25 14.31 24.84
C LEU A 225 -17.09 15.43 24.21
N ILE A 226 -16.82 15.79 22.95
CA ILE A 226 -17.59 16.79 22.20
C ILE A 226 -19.04 16.34 22.02
N SER A 227 -19.28 15.09 21.61
CA SER A 227 -20.64 14.53 21.51
C SER A 227 -21.35 14.48 22.87
N TYR A 228 -20.62 14.21 23.96
CA TYR A 228 -21.16 14.26 25.31
C TYR A 228 -21.57 15.69 25.70
N PHE A 229 -20.78 16.69 25.31
CA PHE A 229 -21.09 18.09 25.59
C PHE A 229 -22.31 18.62 24.83
N GLN A 230 -22.60 18.09 23.64
CA GLN A 230 -23.82 18.41 22.89
C GLN A 230 -25.10 17.97 23.63
N GLN A 231 -25.02 16.92 24.44
CA GLN A 231 -26.14 16.41 25.23
C GLN A 231 -26.16 16.97 26.66
N THR A 232 -24.99 17.22 27.23
CA THR A 232 -24.83 17.66 28.62
C THR A 232 -23.79 18.76 28.68
N LYS A 233 -24.17 19.97 29.12
CA LYS A 233 -23.28 21.14 29.08
C LYS A 233 -22.01 21.03 29.96
N THR A 234 -21.92 20.02 30.83
CA THR A 234 -20.84 19.85 31.81
C THR A 234 -20.49 18.38 32.01
N ILE A 235 -19.24 18.09 32.36
CA ILE A 235 -18.78 16.74 32.73
C ILE A 235 -17.91 16.78 33.98
N THR A 236 -17.96 15.73 34.81
CA THR A 236 -17.03 15.53 35.93
C THR A 236 -15.91 14.58 35.53
N THR A 237 -14.78 14.57 36.26
CA THR A 237 -13.70 13.60 36.05
C THR A 237 -14.21 12.15 36.06
N LYS A 238 -15.12 11.81 36.98
CA LYS A 238 -15.67 10.46 37.12
C LYS A 238 -16.57 10.07 35.93
N ALA A 239 -17.35 11.02 35.42
CA ALA A 239 -18.15 10.82 34.21
C ALA A 239 -17.25 10.66 32.98
N ALA A 240 -16.16 11.44 32.86
CA ALA A 240 -15.19 11.33 31.78
C ALA A 240 -14.45 9.96 31.80
N ALA A 241 -14.06 9.49 32.99
CA ALA A 241 -13.49 8.16 33.16
C ALA A 241 -14.42 7.05 32.66
N LYS A 242 -15.72 7.15 32.99
CA LYS A 242 -16.76 6.23 32.50
C LYS A 242 -16.97 6.34 30.98
N LEU A 243 -17.05 7.56 30.45
CA LEU A 243 -17.23 7.84 29.01
C LEU A 243 -16.11 7.24 28.17
N TRP A 244 -14.88 7.29 28.68
CA TRP A 244 -13.70 6.80 27.98
C TRP A 244 -13.32 5.35 28.31
N GLY A 245 -13.94 4.73 29.32
CA GLY A 245 -13.58 3.39 29.78
C GLY A 245 -12.18 3.30 30.38
N VAL A 246 -11.74 4.34 31.09
CA VAL A 246 -10.38 4.44 31.67
C VAL A 246 -10.41 4.76 33.17
N THR A 247 -9.24 4.71 33.83
CA THR A 247 -9.11 5.10 35.24
C THR A 247 -9.29 6.60 35.45
N ASP A 248 -9.68 7.02 36.65
CA ASP A 248 -9.78 8.43 37.05
C ASP A 248 -8.46 9.19 36.83
N ARG A 249 -7.31 8.55 37.06
CA ARG A 249 -5.99 9.14 36.84
C ARG A 249 -5.76 9.45 35.36
N THR A 250 -6.08 8.50 34.48
CA THR A 250 -5.98 8.68 33.03
C THR A 250 -6.95 9.76 32.54
N ALA A 251 -8.17 9.78 33.07
CA ALA A 251 -9.16 10.80 32.73
C ALA A 251 -8.71 12.21 33.11
N ARG A 252 -8.13 12.40 34.31
CA ARG A 252 -7.53 13.70 34.71
C ARG A 252 -6.42 14.14 33.76
N SER A 253 -5.55 13.21 33.35
CA SER A 253 -4.47 13.51 32.42
C SER A 253 -5.01 14.03 31.08
N ARG A 254 -6.06 13.41 30.54
CA ARG A 254 -6.69 13.84 29.28
C ARG A 254 -7.40 15.19 29.40
N LEU A 255 -8.15 15.40 30.49
CA LEU A 255 -8.81 16.69 30.75
C LEU A 255 -7.79 17.83 30.91
N ALA A 256 -6.63 17.57 31.51
CA ALA A 256 -5.57 18.56 31.63
C ALA A 256 -4.96 18.96 30.27
N VAL A 257 -4.85 18.02 29.33
CA VAL A 257 -4.43 18.31 27.95
C VAL A 257 -5.41 19.26 27.27
N LEU A 258 -6.71 18.97 27.32
CA LEU A 258 -7.73 19.83 26.71
C LEU A 258 -7.85 21.23 27.33
N ILE A 259 -7.54 21.35 28.63
CA ILE A 259 -7.45 22.67 29.28
C ILE A 259 -6.25 23.43 28.73
N LYS A 260 -5.10 22.77 28.59
CA LYS A 260 -3.87 23.37 28.05
C LYS A 260 -4.05 23.82 26.60
N GLU A 261 -4.79 23.06 25.81
CA GLU A 261 -5.15 23.38 24.42
C GLU A 261 -6.31 24.38 24.29
N GLY A 262 -6.95 24.74 25.41
CA GLY A 262 -8.02 25.72 25.47
C GLY A 262 -9.37 25.24 24.95
N ALA A 263 -9.55 23.93 24.72
CA ALA A 263 -10.81 23.34 24.25
C ALA A 263 -11.90 23.33 25.35
N ILE A 264 -11.50 23.18 26.61
CA ILE A 264 -12.41 23.15 27.77
C ILE A 264 -11.87 24.03 28.90
N GLN A 265 -12.76 24.47 29.79
CA GLN A 265 -12.41 25.14 31.04
C GLN A 265 -12.86 24.33 32.25
N ARG A 266 -12.10 24.43 33.33
CA ARG A 266 -12.43 23.80 34.62
C ARG A 266 -13.12 24.82 35.54
N ILE A 267 -14.27 24.44 36.08
CA ILE A 267 -15.03 25.18 37.08
C ILE A 267 -14.97 24.40 38.40
N GLY A 268 -14.31 24.96 39.41
CA GLY A 268 -14.19 24.34 40.74
C GLY A 268 -13.63 25.32 41.76
N THR A 269 -13.85 25.03 43.04
CA THR A 269 -13.47 25.92 44.16
C THR A 269 -11.98 25.89 44.50
N SER A 270 -11.27 24.82 44.13
CA SER A 270 -9.82 24.67 44.32
C SER A 270 -9.25 23.68 43.29
N GLU A 271 -7.92 23.61 43.15
CA GLU A 271 -7.25 22.65 42.23
C GLU A 271 -7.55 21.18 42.57
N LYS A 272 -7.81 20.87 43.84
CA LYS A 272 -8.10 19.52 44.33
C LYS A 272 -9.59 19.24 44.53
N ASP A 273 -10.47 20.15 44.10
CA ASP A 273 -11.92 20.00 44.23
C ASP A 273 -12.43 18.71 43.55
N PRO A 274 -12.95 17.72 44.31
CA PRO A 274 -13.45 16.47 43.76
C PRO A 274 -14.76 16.63 42.97
N LYS A 275 -15.45 17.76 43.12
CA LYS A 275 -16.69 18.11 42.41
C LYS A 275 -16.46 19.03 41.21
N ALA A 276 -15.21 19.25 40.82
CA ALA A 276 -14.89 20.11 39.68
C ALA A 276 -15.61 19.65 38.40
N LEU A 277 -16.21 20.61 37.73
CA LEU A 277 -16.90 20.46 36.46
C LEU A 277 -16.01 20.98 35.33
N PHE A 278 -16.11 20.36 34.18
CA PHE A 278 -15.44 20.80 32.95
C PHE A 278 -16.51 21.15 31.93
N VAL A 279 -16.33 22.26 31.22
CA VAL A 279 -17.27 22.76 30.20
C VAL A 279 -16.52 23.17 28.95
N LEU A 280 -17.17 23.12 27.78
CA LEU A 280 -16.58 23.65 26.54
C LEU A 280 -16.29 25.13 26.68
N ARG A 281 -15.15 25.56 26.15
CA ARG A 281 -14.84 26.98 26.03
C ARG A 281 -15.55 27.51 24.78
N GLU A 282 -16.53 28.40 24.96
CA GLU A 282 -17.13 29.10 23.82
C GLU A 282 -16.06 30.03 23.22
N LYS A 283 -15.79 29.88 21.93
CA LYS A 283 -14.99 30.86 21.19
C LYS A 283 -15.84 32.13 21.10
N LEU A 284 -15.38 33.20 21.74
CA LEU A 284 -15.84 34.57 21.46
C LEU A 284 -15.55 34.93 20.01
#